data_AF-A0A5Q2FAY3-F1
#
_entry.id   AF-A0A5Q2FAY3-F1
#
_cell.length_a   1.000
_cell.length_b   1.000
_cell.length_c   1.000
_cell.angle_alpha   90.00
_cell.angle_beta   90.00
_cell.angle_gamma   90.00
#
_symmetry.space_group_name_H-M   'P 1'
#
loop_
_entity.id
_entity.type
_entity.pdbx_description
1 polymer ?
#
loop_
_entity_poly.entity_id
_entity_poly.type
_entity_poly.pdbx_seq_one_letter_code
_entity_poly.pdbx_strand_id
1 'polypeptide(L)'
;MTGLLGVVVAYQVLAQMRFRPDEMQVSYWLVTYDYGFVRRGLGGEIIQLLSGRADRVPTWLTYLAPWSAALLPAIALYLVIAALVRHGTRSSVALAMLLACSPWTFDALIAYGRPDQFGLVWLITVGAVLLPTRGRPPALVAVLTVLGLAGGVLTLVHEASMGIWGIVVLVLIAVADTAPRTKVWESLTLFIPVGGRYWRSSSSDVRIQHWCTNSRPLPP
;
A
#
# COMPACT_ATOMS: atom_id res chain seq x y z
N MET A 1 -7.34 -24.47 -12.37
CA MET A 1 -7.93 -23.11 -12.23
C MET A 1 -6.89 -22.01 -12.39
N THR A 2 -5.74 -22.07 -11.73
CA THR A 2 -4.64 -21.09 -11.89
C THR A 2 -4.19 -20.92 -13.34
N GLY A 3 -4.09 -22.02 -14.11
CA GLY A 3 -3.74 -21.95 -15.54
C GLY A 3 -4.74 -21.16 -16.38
N LEU A 4 -6.05 -21.35 -16.16
CA LEU A 4 -7.10 -20.62 -16.87
C LEU A 4 -7.06 -19.12 -16.54
N LEU A 5 -6.94 -18.77 -15.25
CA LEU A 5 -6.83 -17.37 -14.83
C LEU A 5 -5.53 -16.73 -15.36
N GLY A 6 -4.44 -17.49 -15.42
CA GLY A 6 -3.19 -17.07 -16.04
C GLY A 6 -3.36 -16.71 -17.52
N VAL A 7 -4.14 -17.49 -18.28
CA VAL A 7 -4.46 -17.18 -19.69
C VAL A 7 -5.27 -15.88 -19.80
N VAL A 8 -6.27 -15.68 -18.94
CA VAL A 8 -7.09 -14.45 -18.94
C VAL A 8 -6.24 -13.22 -18.62
N VAL A 9 -5.36 -13.31 -17.63
CA VAL A 9 -4.42 -12.23 -17.28
C VAL A 9 -3.43 -11.99 -18.42
N ALA A 10 -2.87 -13.05 -18.99
CA ALA A 10 -1.95 -12.93 -20.12
C ALA A 10 -2.60 -12.26 -21.32
N TYR A 11 -3.86 -12.60 -21.63
CA TYR A 11 -4.61 -11.94 -22.69
C TYR A 11 -4.77 -10.44 -22.42
N GLN A 12 -5.15 -10.03 -21.21
CA GLN A 12 -5.27 -8.60 -20.86
C GLN A 12 -3.95 -7.85 -20.98
N VAL A 13 -2.85 -8.44 -20.49
CA VAL A 13 -1.52 -7.84 -20.57
C VAL A 13 -1.08 -7.71 -22.02
N LEU A 14 -1.18 -8.79 -22.81
CA LEU A 14 -0.75 -8.81 -24.20
C LEU A 14 -1.61 -7.91 -25.10
N ALA A 15 -2.91 -7.78 -24.82
CA ALA A 15 -3.81 -6.90 -25.57
C ALA A 15 -3.42 -5.42 -25.45
N GLN A 16 -2.83 -5.03 -24.32
CA GLN A 16 -2.41 -3.64 -24.05
C GLN A 16 -0.91 -3.42 -24.22
N MET A 17 -0.15 -4.49 -24.47
CA MET A 17 1.31 -4.40 -24.59
C MET A 17 1.67 -3.72 -25.91
N ARG A 18 2.14 -2.47 -25.80
CA ARG A 18 2.70 -1.72 -26.92
C ARG A 18 4.22 -1.91 -26.94
N PHE A 19 4.88 -1.76 -28.09
CA PHE A 19 6.35 -1.84 -28.13
C PHE A 19 7.04 -0.60 -27.54
N ARG A 20 6.33 0.53 -27.47
CA ARG A 20 6.84 1.80 -26.97
C ARG A 20 5.87 2.41 -25.96
N PRO A 21 6.37 2.87 -24.79
CA PRO A 21 5.60 3.70 -23.88
C PRO A 21 5.11 4.97 -24.58
N ASP A 22 3.94 5.46 -24.17
CA ASP A 22 3.42 6.74 -24.66
C ASP A 22 4.27 7.91 -24.15
N GLU A 23 4.29 9.02 -24.89
CA GLU A 23 5.07 10.22 -24.53
C GLU A 23 4.65 10.77 -23.17
N MET A 24 3.34 10.69 -22.86
CA MET A 24 2.84 11.04 -21.54
C MET A 24 3.49 10.19 -20.44
N GLN A 25 3.58 8.87 -20.62
CA GLN A 25 4.20 7.97 -19.63
C GLN A 25 5.67 8.31 -19.41
N VAL A 26 6.40 8.56 -20.50
CA VAL A 26 7.81 8.93 -20.45
C VAL A 26 8.02 10.26 -19.72
N SER A 27 7.16 11.26 -19.97
CA SER A 27 7.30 12.59 -19.38
C SER A 27 7.26 12.57 -17.84
N TYR A 28 6.54 11.63 -17.21
CA TYR A 28 6.52 11.47 -15.76
C TYR A 28 7.89 11.11 -15.16
N TRP A 29 8.79 10.54 -15.97
CA TRP A 29 10.08 10.02 -15.52
C TRP A 29 11.25 10.94 -15.86
N LEU A 30 11.01 12.02 -16.61
CA LEU A 30 12.05 12.96 -17.02
C LEU A 30 12.09 14.23 -16.16
N VAL A 31 11.17 14.40 -15.21
CA VAL A 31 11.12 15.57 -14.32
C VAL A 31 12.12 15.38 -13.17
N THR A 32 13.12 16.26 -13.08
CA THR A 32 14.15 16.32 -12.03
C THR A 32 13.89 17.48 -11.05
N TYR A 33 14.68 17.58 -9.98
CA TYR A 33 14.62 18.71 -9.03
C TYR A 33 15.39 19.95 -9.48
N ASP A 34 16.00 19.94 -10.67
CA ASP A 34 16.65 21.11 -11.26
C ASP A 34 15.70 22.30 -11.43
N TYR A 35 14.39 22.02 -11.56
CA TYR A 35 13.32 23.03 -11.65
C TYR A 35 12.72 23.40 -10.28
N GLY A 36 13.39 23.04 -9.18
CA GLY A 36 12.94 23.22 -7.80
C GLY A 36 12.41 21.92 -7.18
N PHE A 37 11.88 21.97 -5.95
CA PHE A 37 11.13 20.86 -5.34
C PHE A 37 9.78 20.65 -6.05
N VAL A 38 9.84 20.28 -7.32
CA VAL A 38 8.70 19.96 -8.15
C VAL A 38 8.17 18.60 -7.72
N ARG A 39 6.85 18.53 -7.57
CA ARG A 39 6.11 17.31 -7.27
C ARG A 39 6.48 16.25 -8.30
N ARG A 40 7.05 15.11 -7.86
CA ARG A 40 7.51 13.94 -8.67
C ARG A 40 8.99 13.95 -9.11
N GLY A 41 9.82 14.84 -8.56
CA GLY A 41 11.23 14.94 -8.95
C GLY A 41 12.11 13.72 -8.62
N LEU A 42 11.79 12.95 -7.57
CA LEU A 42 12.68 11.83 -7.16
C LEU A 42 12.79 10.74 -8.22
N GLY A 43 11.71 10.47 -8.97
CA GLY A 43 11.75 9.47 -10.05
C GLY A 43 12.75 9.86 -11.16
N GLY A 44 12.75 11.12 -11.57
CA GLY A 44 13.69 11.64 -12.56
C GLY A 44 15.12 11.77 -12.02
N GLU A 45 15.29 12.14 -10.75
CA GLU A 45 16.62 12.17 -10.11
C GLU A 45 17.28 10.78 -10.09
N ILE A 46 16.53 9.74 -9.72
CA ILE A 46 17.06 8.37 -9.74
C ILE A 46 17.54 8.01 -11.16
N ILE A 47 16.76 8.40 -12.17
CA ILE A 47 17.11 8.16 -13.58
C ILE A 47 18.35 8.96 -13.99
N GLN A 48 18.49 10.21 -13.54
CA GLN A 48 19.64 11.07 -13.81
C GLN A 48 20.92 10.58 -13.10
N LEU A 49 20.79 10.07 -11.88
CA LEU A 49 21.89 9.42 -11.15
C LEU A 49 22.33 8.12 -11.84
N LEU A 50 21.38 7.32 -12.32
CA LEU A 50 21.67 6.08 -13.04
C LEU A 50 22.23 6.32 -14.46
N SER A 51 21.88 7.43 -15.11
CA SER A 51 22.45 7.82 -16.40
C SER A 51 23.89 8.33 -16.29
N GLY A 52 24.30 8.80 -15.11
CA GLY A 52 25.61 9.42 -14.86
C GLY A 52 25.82 10.73 -15.63
N ARG A 53 24.78 11.28 -16.25
CA ARG A 53 24.80 12.49 -17.07
C ARG A 53 23.53 13.28 -16.88
N ALA A 54 23.69 14.54 -16.47
CA ALA A 54 22.57 15.45 -16.21
C ALA A 54 21.82 15.87 -17.49
N ASP A 55 22.50 15.82 -18.64
CA ASP A 55 22.04 16.36 -19.92
C ASP A 55 21.50 15.29 -20.89
N ARG A 56 21.75 14.00 -20.64
CA ARG A 56 21.31 12.91 -21.52
C ARG A 56 20.93 11.66 -20.74
N VAL A 57 19.63 11.38 -20.70
CA VAL A 57 19.11 10.09 -20.22
C VAL A 57 19.16 9.08 -21.36
N PRO A 58 19.74 7.88 -21.16
CA PRO A 58 19.73 6.82 -22.16
C PRO A 58 18.30 6.41 -22.53
N THR A 59 18.06 6.17 -23.83
CA THR A 59 16.75 5.77 -24.35
C THR A 59 16.21 4.51 -23.65
N TRP A 60 17.09 3.54 -23.35
CA TRP A 60 16.68 2.31 -22.67
C TRP A 60 16.16 2.54 -21.25
N LEU A 61 16.75 3.48 -20.51
CA LEU A 61 16.35 3.80 -19.13
C LEU A 61 15.02 4.54 -19.11
N THR A 62 14.82 5.40 -20.11
CA THR A 62 13.56 6.13 -20.38
C THR A 62 12.39 5.18 -20.65
N TYR A 63 12.65 4.01 -21.23
CA TYR A 63 11.61 2.99 -21.44
C TYR A 63 11.49 2.03 -20.26
N LEU A 64 12.60 1.69 -19.60
CA LEU A 64 12.60 0.75 -18.49
C LEU A 64 11.73 1.25 -17.33
N ALA A 65 11.75 2.55 -17.03
CA ALA A 65 11.03 3.08 -15.89
C ALA A 65 9.49 2.96 -16.02
N PRO A 66 8.84 3.41 -17.12
CA PRO A 66 7.41 3.13 -17.36
C PRO A 66 7.08 1.64 -17.37
N TRP A 67 7.90 0.81 -18.01
CA TRP A 67 7.67 -0.64 -18.03
C TRP A 67 7.77 -1.27 -16.65
N SER A 68 8.68 -0.79 -15.80
CA SER A 68 8.80 -1.26 -14.43
C SER A 68 7.57 -0.88 -13.61
N ALA A 69 7.04 0.33 -13.79
CA ALA A 69 5.80 0.79 -13.16
C ALA A 69 4.57 0.01 -13.65
N ALA A 70 4.55 -0.46 -14.90
CA ALA A 70 3.47 -1.29 -15.41
C ALA A 70 3.57 -2.76 -14.95
N LEU A 71 4.76 -3.37 -15.14
CA LEU A 71 4.95 -4.81 -15.01
C LEU A 71 5.11 -5.26 -13.56
N LEU A 72 5.79 -4.49 -12.70
CA LEU A 72 5.98 -4.91 -11.30
C LEU A 72 4.66 -5.00 -10.53
N PRO A 73 3.74 -4.02 -10.62
CA PRO A 73 2.42 -4.14 -10.00
C PRO A 73 1.57 -5.24 -10.63
N ALA A 74 1.64 -5.44 -11.95
CA ALA A 74 0.94 -6.53 -12.62
C ALA A 74 1.42 -7.90 -12.11
N ILE A 75 2.74 -8.10 -12.02
CA ILE A 75 3.32 -9.33 -11.45
C ILE A 75 2.89 -9.51 -10.00
N ALA A 76 3.01 -8.47 -9.17
CA ALA A 76 2.62 -8.54 -7.77
C ALA A 76 1.13 -8.93 -7.60
N LEU A 77 0.25 -8.35 -8.40
CA LEU A 77 -1.17 -8.67 -8.36
C LEU A 77 -1.47 -10.08 -8.86
N TYR A 78 -0.78 -10.54 -9.91
CA TYR A 78 -0.89 -11.92 -10.38
C TYR A 78 -0.44 -12.92 -9.29
N LEU A 79 0.63 -12.61 -8.55
CA LEU A 79 1.07 -13.43 -7.42
C LEU A 79 0.01 -13.49 -6.30
N VAL A 80 -0.69 -12.39 -6.03
CA VAL A 80 -1.83 -12.37 -5.10
C VAL A 80 -2.96 -13.27 -5.61
N ILE A 81 -3.33 -13.19 -6.89
CA ILE A 81 -4.34 -14.08 -7.49
C ILE A 81 -3.91 -15.55 -7.35
N ALA A 82 -2.65 -15.87 -7.67
CA ALA A 82 -2.12 -17.23 -7.53
C ALA A 82 -2.16 -17.71 -6.07
N ALA A 83 -1.83 -16.85 -5.11
CA ALA A 83 -1.91 -17.16 -3.68
C ALA A 83 -3.36 -17.39 -3.22
N LEU A 84 -4.31 -16.56 -3.66
CA LEU A 84 -5.73 -16.71 -3.35
C LEU A 84 -6.32 -18.02 -3.89
N VAL A 85 -5.93 -18.42 -5.10
CA VAL A 85 -6.34 -19.72 -5.68
C VAL A 85 -5.74 -20.88 -4.88
N ARG A 86 -4.46 -20.78 -4.48
CA ARG A 86 -3.79 -21.80 -3.66
C ARG A 86 -4.41 -21.93 -2.27
N HIS A 87 -4.89 -20.83 -1.69
CA HIS A 87 -5.60 -20.84 -0.40
C HIS A 87 -6.90 -21.65 -0.46
N GLY A 88 -7.55 -21.73 -1.63
CA GLY A 88 -8.59 -22.71 -1.93
C GLY A 88 -9.94 -22.52 -1.23
N THR A 89 -10.15 -21.47 -0.43
CA THR A 89 -11.45 -21.17 0.15
C THR A 89 -12.39 -20.60 -0.90
N ARG A 90 -13.71 -20.82 -0.75
CA ARG A 90 -14.72 -20.28 -1.70
C ARG A 90 -14.59 -18.77 -1.88
N SER A 91 -14.36 -18.05 -0.78
CA SER A 91 -14.16 -16.59 -0.79
C SER A 91 -12.85 -16.19 -1.47
N SER A 92 -11.74 -16.89 -1.24
CA SER A 92 -10.45 -16.57 -1.87
C SER A 92 -10.49 -16.83 -3.38
N VAL A 93 -11.11 -17.93 -3.79
CA VAL A 93 -11.32 -18.28 -5.19
C VAL A 93 -12.22 -17.26 -5.89
N ALA A 94 -13.34 -16.87 -5.27
CA ALA A 94 -14.24 -15.87 -5.84
C ALA A 94 -13.54 -14.51 -6.01
N LEU A 95 -12.74 -14.09 -5.02
CA LEU A 95 -11.94 -12.87 -5.11
C LEU A 95 -10.87 -12.96 -6.20
N ALA A 96 -10.19 -14.10 -6.33
CA ALA A 96 -9.21 -14.33 -7.38
C ALA A 96 -9.84 -14.23 -8.78
N MET A 97 -11.04 -14.80 -8.96
CA MET A 97 -11.80 -14.67 -10.21
C MET A 97 -12.21 -13.22 -10.47
N LEU A 98 -12.70 -12.51 -9.46
CA LEU A 98 -13.08 -11.10 -9.60
C LEU A 98 -11.90 -10.22 -10.04
N LEU A 99 -10.73 -10.41 -9.42
CA LEU A 99 -9.52 -9.67 -9.77
C LEU A 99 -9.01 -10.03 -11.17
N ALA A 100 -9.00 -11.32 -11.52
CA ALA A 100 -8.51 -11.79 -12.81
C ALA A 100 -9.44 -11.42 -13.97
N CYS A 101 -10.77 -11.47 -13.77
CA CYS A 101 -11.76 -11.20 -14.81
C CYS A 101 -12.18 -9.72 -14.87
N SER A 102 -11.69 -8.88 -13.97
CA SER A 102 -11.95 -7.45 -14.01
C SER A 102 -11.33 -6.84 -15.27
N PRO A 103 -12.12 -6.18 -16.14
CA PRO A 103 -11.64 -5.66 -17.41
C PRO A 103 -10.61 -4.54 -17.25
N TRP A 104 -10.63 -3.85 -16.11
CA TRP A 104 -9.80 -2.66 -15.89
C TRP A 104 -8.50 -2.94 -15.15
N THR A 105 -8.36 -4.13 -14.54
CA THR A 105 -7.34 -4.33 -13.53
C THR A 105 -5.94 -4.43 -14.12
N PHE A 106 -5.71 -5.35 -15.05
CA PHE A 106 -4.40 -5.45 -15.72
C PHE A 106 -4.27 -4.44 -16.85
N ASP A 107 -5.39 -4.13 -17.52
CA ASP A 107 -5.44 -3.12 -18.57
C ASP A 107 -4.89 -1.78 -18.08
N ALA A 108 -5.47 -1.22 -17.01
CA ALA A 108 -5.01 0.06 -16.46
C ALA A 108 -3.55 0.03 -15.97
N LEU A 109 -3.08 -1.12 -15.45
CA LEU A 109 -1.68 -1.25 -15.04
C LEU A 109 -0.74 -1.09 -16.23
N ILE A 110 -1.00 -1.80 -17.33
CA ILE A 110 -0.17 -1.76 -18.54
C ILE A 110 -0.36 -0.47 -19.33
N ALA A 111 -1.60 -0.01 -19.50
CA ALA A 111 -1.94 1.16 -20.29
C ALA A 111 -1.46 2.47 -19.67
N TYR A 112 -1.37 2.58 -18.34
CA TYR A 112 -0.91 3.80 -17.68
C TYR A 112 0.58 3.82 -17.36
N GLY A 113 1.19 2.72 -16.90
CA GLY A 113 2.64 2.68 -16.61
C GLY A 113 3.14 3.82 -15.71
N ARG A 114 2.30 4.27 -14.77
CA ARG A 114 2.54 5.48 -13.97
C ARG A 114 3.27 5.16 -12.67
N PRO A 115 4.10 6.08 -12.15
CA PRO A 115 4.85 5.83 -10.92
C PRO A 115 3.96 5.61 -9.68
N ASP A 116 2.73 6.13 -9.66
CA ASP A 116 1.80 5.87 -8.54
C ASP A 116 1.39 4.39 -8.41
N GLN A 117 1.56 3.59 -9.47
CA GLN A 117 1.25 2.16 -9.45
C GLN A 117 2.20 1.36 -8.56
N PHE A 118 3.40 1.86 -8.24
CA PHE A 118 4.26 1.25 -7.23
C PHE A 118 3.62 1.20 -5.84
N GLY A 119 2.67 2.10 -5.56
CA GLY A 119 1.90 2.04 -4.33
C GLY A 119 1.06 0.76 -4.20
N LEU A 120 0.66 0.13 -5.32
CA LEU A 120 0.01 -1.20 -5.28
C LEU A 120 0.99 -2.29 -4.82
N VAL A 121 2.23 -2.27 -5.33
CA VAL A 121 3.28 -3.21 -4.90
C VAL A 121 3.56 -3.03 -3.41
N TRP A 122 3.67 -1.78 -2.97
CA TRP A 122 3.83 -1.44 -1.56
C TRP A 122 2.66 -1.93 -0.72
N LEU A 123 1.41 -1.69 -1.13
CA LEU A 123 0.21 -2.18 -0.45
C LEU A 123 0.21 -3.71 -0.29
N ILE A 124 0.52 -4.43 -1.37
CA ILE A 124 0.61 -5.90 -1.36
C ILE A 124 1.71 -6.36 -0.39
N THR A 125 2.87 -5.69 -0.41
CA THR A 125 4.00 -5.97 0.48
C THR A 125 3.63 -5.74 1.94
N VAL A 126 2.97 -4.61 2.24
CA VAL A 126 2.46 -4.29 3.57
C VAL A 126 1.54 -5.42 4.06
N GLY A 127 0.54 -5.82 3.27
CA GLY A 127 -0.35 -6.92 3.63
C GLY A 127 0.38 -8.25 3.83
N ALA A 128 1.31 -8.60 2.95
CA ALA A 128 2.06 -9.86 2.99
C ALA A 128 2.97 -9.96 4.23
N VAL A 129 3.53 -8.85 4.71
CA VAL A 129 4.42 -8.84 5.89
C VAL A 129 3.66 -8.62 7.19
N LEU A 130 2.57 -7.85 7.20
CA LEU A 130 1.74 -7.62 8.38
C LEU A 130 1.12 -8.91 8.93
N LEU A 131 0.60 -9.76 8.04
CA LEU A 131 -0.08 -11.00 8.45
C LEU A 131 0.80 -11.95 9.28
N PRO A 132 2.04 -12.31 8.88
CA PRO A 132 2.91 -13.20 9.66
C PRO A 132 3.57 -12.52 10.88
N THR A 133 3.57 -11.20 10.95
CA THR A 133 4.18 -10.43 12.06
C THR A 133 3.18 -10.06 13.15
N ARG A 134 1.88 -10.26 12.90
CA ARG A 134 0.77 -10.12 13.86
C ARG A 134 1.00 -11.04 15.07
N GLY A 135 1.49 -10.47 16.17
CA GLY A 135 1.83 -11.18 17.41
C GLY A 135 3.29 -11.11 17.85
N ARG A 136 4.17 -10.44 17.09
CA ARG A 136 5.57 -10.19 17.48
C ARG A 136 5.84 -8.68 17.56
N PRO A 137 5.50 -8.00 18.68
CA PRO A 137 5.50 -6.54 18.77
C PRO A 137 6.81 -5.85 18.36
N PRO A 138 8.02 -6.28 18.78
CA PRO A 138 9.24 -5.60 18.35
C PRO A 138 9.51 -5.77 16.85
N ALA A 139 9.21 -6.94 16.28
CA ALA A 139 9.37 -7.19 14.84
C ALA A 139 8.35 -6.39 14.02
N LEU A 140 7.12 -6.23 14.53
CA LEU A 140 6.07 -5.44 13.90
C LEU A 140 6.46 -3.95 13.82
N VAL A 141 7.01 -3.39 14.90
CA VAL A 141 7.48 -1.98 14.91
C VAL A 141 8.62 -1.76 13.91
N ALA A 142 9.59 -2.69 13.85
CA ALA A 142 10.68 -2.61 12.89
C ALA A 142 10.15 -2.66 11.45
N VAL A 143 9.24 -3.60 11.16
CA VAL A 143 8.61 -3.75 9.84
C VAL A 143 7.81 -2.49 9.46
N LEU A 144 6.98 -1.97 10.36
CA LEU A 144 6.19 -0.77 10.10
C LEU A 144 7.07 0.45 9.84
N THR A 145 8.20 0.57 10.55
CA THR A 145 9.18 1.63 10.30
C THR A 145 9.74 1.53 8.88
N VAL A 146 10.17 0.33 8.46
CA VAL A 146 10.71 0.10 7.12
C VAL A 146 9.65 0.37 6.04
N LEU A 147 8.42 -0.11 6.25
CA LEU A 147 7.30 0.11 5.32
C LEU A 147 6.89 1.58 5.25
N GLY A 148 6.94 2.31 6.37
CA GLY A 148 6.67 3.74 6.45
C GLY A 148 7.73 4.55 5.70
N LEU A 149 9.01 4.21 5.85
CA LEU A 149 10.10 4.81 5.07
C LEU A 149 9.94 4.54 3.57
N ALA A 150 9.63 3.30 3.19
CA ALA A 150 9.36 2.94 1.79
C ALA A 150 8.18 3.74 1.21
N GLY A 151 7.11 3.91 1.99
CA GLY A 151 5.98 4.75 1.62
C GLY A 151 6.37 6.23 1.48
N GLY A 152 7.20 6.76 2.38
CA GLY A 152 7.74 8.12 2.28
C GLY A 152 8.50 8.34 0.97
N VAL A 153 9.38 7.39 0.60
CA VAL A 153 10.10 7.41 -0.69
C VAL A 153 9.12 7.39 -1.86
N LEU A 154 8.09 6.54 -1.84
CA LEU A 154 7.07 6.50 -2.90
C LEU A 154 6.29 7.80 -3.04
N THR A 155 6.12 8.55 -1.95
CA THR A 155 5.48 9.88 -1.97
C THR A 155 6.34 10.88 -2.71
N LEU A 156 7.66 10.79 -2.56
CA LEU A 156 8.61 11.64 -3.28
C LEU A 156 8.70 11.26 -4.77
N VAL A 157 8.53 9.97 -5.10
CA VAL A 157 8.41 9.52 -6.49
C VAL A 157 7.11 10.02 -7.12
N HIS A 158 5.97 9.89 -6.41
CA HIS A 158 4.70 10.44 -6.87
C HIS A 158 3.79 10.77 -5.67
N GLU A 159 3.42 12.04 -5.54
CA GLU A 159 2.66 12.56 -4.38
C GLU A 159 1.32 11.84 -4.15
N ALA A 160 0.62 11.47 -5.24
CA ALA A 160 -0.68 10.79 -5.15
C ALA A 160 -0.58 9.36 -4.62
N SER A 161 0.62 8.76 -4.56
CA SER A 161 0.80 7.38 -4.10
C SER A 161 0.25 7.20 -2.68
N MET A 162 0.48 8.16 -1.79
CA MET A 162 -0.05 8.11 -0.43
C MET A 162 -1.54 8.39 -0.34
N GLY A 163 -2.05 9.33 -1.14
CA GLY A 163 -3.48 9.63 -1.17
C GLY A 163 -4.31 8.44 -1.65
N ILE A 164 -3.81 7.71 -2.65
CA ILE A 164 -4.52 6.57 -3.24
C ILE A 164 -4.32 5.32 -2.39
N TRP A 165 -3.07 4.97 -2.07
CA TRP A 165 -2.74 3.67 -1.45
C TRP A 165 -2.58 3.73 0.06
N GLY A 166 -2.14 4.86 0.60
CA GLY A 166 -1.95 5.05 2.05
C GLY A 166 -3.25 4.87 2.83
N ILE A 167 -4.37 5.37 2.28
CA ILE A 167 -5.71 5.15 2.83
C ILE A 167 -6.01 3.65 2.99
N VAL A 168 -5.72 2.86 1.95
CA VAL A 168 -5.98 1.41 1.97
C VAL A 168 -5.02 0.70 2.94
N VAL A 169 -3.76 1.14 3.03
CA VAL A 169 -2.80 0.62 4.01
C VAL A 169 -3.29 0.85 5.44
N LEU A 170 -3.82 2.03 5.76
CA LEU A 170 -4.36 2.32 7.09
C LEU A 170 -5.52 1.38 7.44
N VAL A 171 -6.41 1.10 6.47
CA VAL A 171 -7.49 0.13 6.64
C VAL A 171 -6.92 -1.27 6.90
N LEU A 172 -5.91 -1.69 6.12
CA LEU A 172 -5.25 -2.99 6.34
C LEU A 172 -4.63 -3.09 7.73
N ILE A 173 -3.93 -2.05 8.19
CA ILE A 173 -3.35 -2.02 9.53
C ILE A 173 -4.44 -2.12 10.61
N ALA A 174 -5.54 -1.36 10.48
CA ALA A 174 -6.64 -1.40 11.44
C ALA A 174 -7.32 -2.79 11.51
N VAL A 175 -7.52 -3.45 10.36
CA VAL A 175 -8.04 -4.82 10.29
C VAL A 175 -7.00 -5.84 10.79
N ALA A 176 -5.71 -5.57 10.56
CA ALA A 176 -4.60 -6.38 11.04
C ALA A 176 -4.38 -6.26 12.56
N ASP A 177 -4.94 -5.25 13.22
CA ASP A 177 -4.82 -5.06 14.66
C ASP A 177 -5.99 -5.72 15.44
N THR A 178 -7.20 -5.72 14.89
CA THR A 178 -8.42 -6.13 15.62
C THR A 178 -9.09 -7.42 15.10
N ALA A 179 -9.92 -8.09 15.91
CA ALA A 179 -10.62 -9.33 15.54
C ALA A 179 -11.63 -9.09 14.39
N PRO A 180 -11.67 -9.96 13.36
CA PRO A 180 -12.15 -9.59 12.02
C PRO A 180 -13.66 -9.41 11.85
N ARG A 181 -14.50 -9.81 12.83
CA ARG A 181 -15.94 -9.99 12.59
C ARG A 181 -16.83 -8.82 13.01
N THR A 182 -16.36 -7.93 13.89
CA THR A 182 -17.22 -6.89 14.50
C THR A 182 -17.09 -5.50 13.88
N LYS A 183 -16.04 -5.17 13.13
CA LYS A 183 -15.69 -3.74 12.94
C LYS A 183 -15.22 -3.28 11.55
N VAL A 184 -15.41 -4.06 10.48
CA VAL A 184 -15.27 -3.52 9.10
C VAL A 184 -16.16 -2.28 8.92
N TRP A 185 -17.35 -2.30 9.53
CA TRP A 185 -18.27 -1.16 9.58
C TRP A 185 -17.72 0.04 10.36
N GLU A 186 -16.97 -0.16 11.43
CA GLU A 186 -16.39 0.94 12.20
C GLU A 186 -15.14 1.53 11.53
N SER A 187 -14.32 0.72 10.87
CA SER A 187 -13.18 1.22 10.07
C SER A 187 -13.64 2.09 8.90
N LEU A 188 -14.82 1.81 8.33
CA LEU A 188 -15.45 2.68 7.31
C LEU A 188 -15.91 4.03 7.90
N THR A 189 -16.26 4.10 9.18
CA THR A 189 -16.66 5.38 9.83
C THR A 189 -15.48 6.33 10.07
N LEU A 190 -14.23 5.83 9.99
CA LEU A 190 -13.02 6.65 10.06
C LEU A 190 -12.85 7.58 8.84
N PHE A 191 -13.56 7.29 7.73
CA PHE A 191 -13.57 8.09 6.51
C PHE A 191 -14.80 8.98 6.36
N ILE A 192 -15.76 8.88 7.27
CA ILE A 192 -16.79 9.90 7.43
C ILE A 192 -16.12 11.03 8.22
N PRO A 193 -16.10 12.28 7.74
CA PRO A 193 -15.66 13.40 8.57
C PRO A 193 -16.59 13.45 9.78
N VAL A 194 -16.14 12.88 10.90
CA VAL A 194 -16.90 12.87 12.15
C VAL A 194 -16.87 14.30 12.68
N GLY A 195 -17.82 15.10 12.21
CA GLY A 195 -18.30 16.25 12.94
C GLY A 195 -18.83 15.79 14.29
N GLY A 196 -17.99 15.91 15.32
CA GLY A 196 -18.37 15.97 16.73
C GLY A 196 -19.03 14.72 17.31
N ARG A 197 -18.24 13.67 17.63
CA ARG A 197 -18.66 12.66 18.65
C ARG A 197 -17.51 12.19 19.55
N TYR A 198 -16.53 13.05 19.84
CA TYR A 198 -15.65 12.85 20.99
C TYR A 198 -16.16 13.69 22.16
N TRP A 199 -17.02 13.11 23.01
CA TRP A 199 -17.01 13.32 24.47
C TRP A 199 -18.19 12.58 25.13
N ARG A 200 -18.09 11.26 25.24
CA ARG A 200 -18.80 10.53 26.30
C ARG A 200 -18.14 9.17 26.56
N SER A 201 -17.11 9.16 27.39
CA SER A 201 -16.79 7.98 28.20
C SER A 201 -16.90 8.36 29.67
N SER A 202 -18.03 7.96 30.27
CA SER A 202 -18.24 7.71 31.70
C SER A 202 -17.02 6.97 32.28
N SER A 203 -16.22 7.59 33.16
CA SER A 203 -16.30 7.45 34.62
C SER A 203 -16.57 6.03 35.12
N SER A 204 -15.52 5.34 35.60
CA SER A 204 -15.44 4.67 36.92
C SER A 204 -14.32 3.62 36.95
N ASP A 205 -13.07 4.02 37.23
CA ASP A 205 -12.07 3.18 37.93
C ASP A 205 -10.72 3.91 38.10
N VAL A 206 -10.75 5.08 38.74
CA VAL A 206 -9.55 5.62 39.39
C VAL A 206 -9.82 5.60 40.88
N ARG A 207 -9.52 4.46 41.49
CA ARG A 207 -9.59 4.23 42.92
C ARG A 207 -8.41 4.97 43.56
N ILE A 208 -8.67 6.21 43.96
CA ILE A 208 -7.79 6.99 44.82
C ILE A 208 -7.69 6.23 46.15
N GLN A 209 -6.56 5.56 46.37
CA GLN A 209 -6.27 4.93 47.66
C GLN A 209 -6.06 6.01 48.70
N HIS A 210 -7.08 6.15 49.54
CA HIS A 210 -7.07 6.92 50.77
C HIS A 210 -5.92 6.49 51.69
N TRP A 211 -5.01 7.43 51.94
CA TRP A 211 -4.30 7.57 53.20
C TRP A 211 -5.32 7.82 54.32
N CYS A 212 -5.38 6.91 55.29
CA CYS A 212 -5.71 7.10 56.71
C CYS A 212 -6.23 5.79 57.28
N THR A 213 -5.48 5.19 58.22
CA THR A 213 -5.94 4.66 59.53
C THR A 213 -4.98 3.57 59.99
N ASN A 214 -4.09 3.90 60.92
CA ASN A 214 -3.51 2.91 61.83
C ASN A 214 -3.22 3.57 63.19
N SER A 215 -4.29 3.94 63.90
CA SER A 215 -4.25 4.26 65.33
C SER A 215 -4.87 3.08 66.08
N ARG A 216 -4.01 2.26 66.70
CA ARG A 216 -4.43 1.21 67.63
C ARG A 216 -4.85 1.85 68.96
N PRO A 217 -5.93 1.38 69.61
CA PRO A 217 -6.15 1.67 71.03
C PRO A 217 -5.40 0.65 71.91
N LEU A 218 -4.79 1.12 73.00
CA LEU A 218 -4.39 0.29 74.14
C LEU A 218 -5.37 0.56 75.31
N PRO A 219 -5.90 -0.48 75.97
CA PRO A 219 -6.78 -0.36 77.13
C PRO A 219 -5.99 -0.45 78.46
N PRO A 220 -6.68 -0.43 79.61
CA PRO A 220 -7.61 0.58 80.14
C PRO A 220 -6.91 1.58 81.09
#